data_AF-A0A9X3CW34-F1
#
_entry.id   AF-A0A9X3CW34-F1
#
_cell.length_a   1.000
_cell.length_b   1.000
_cell.length_c   1.000
_cell.angle_alpha   90.00
_cell.angle_beta   90.00
_cell.angle_gamma   90.00
#
_symmetry.space_group_name_H-M   'P 1'
#
loop_
_entity.id
_entity.type
_entity.pdbx_description
1 polymer ?
#
loop_
_entity_poly.entity_id
_entity_poly.type
_entity_poly.pdbx_seq_one_letter_code
_entity_poly.pdbx_strand_id
1 'polypeptide(L)' 'TGVAVTADGSWSLSLDMSSLQDGAITLSVSGTNNLAAVATTLTDSSVSMSRLKPTLTGATFNPTHQAIG' A
#
# COMPACT_ATOMS: atom_id res chain seq x y z
N THR A 1 1.02 -7.76 -20.54
CA THR A 1 1.71 -7.94 -19.25
C THR A 1 1.25 -9.25 -18.66
N GLY A 2 2.16 -10.19 -18.40
CA GLY A 2 1.83 -11.48 -17.78
C GLY A 2 2.55 -11.60 -16.45
N VAL A 3 1.91 -12.22 -15.46
CA VAL A 3 2.53 -12.54 -14.18
C VAL A 3 2.88 -14.02 -14.16
N ALA A 4 4.06 -14.38 -13.65
CA ALA A 4 4.40 -15.77 -13.43
C ALA A 4 3.64 -16.29 -12.22
N VAL A 5 2.97 -17.43 -12.37
CA VAL A 5 2.24 -18.10 -11.31
C VAL A 5 3.04 -19.34 -10.89
N THR A 6 3.29 -19.49 -9.60
CA THR A 6 3.99 -20.64 -9.03
C THR A 6 3.08 -21.87 -9.02
N ALA A 7 3.67 -23.06 -8.79
CA ALA A 7 2.92 -24.32 -8.80
C ALA A 7 1.81 -24.40 -7.73
N ASP A 8 1.96 -23.66 -6.63
CA ASP A 8 0.97 -23.49 -5.56
C ASP A 8 -0.09 -22.40 -5.87
N GLY A 9 -0.02 -21.75 -7.03
CA GLY A 9 -0.98 -20.72 -7.45
C GLY A 9 -0.65 -19.30 -6.97
N SER A 10 0.48 -19.11 -6.29
CA SER A 10 0.93 -17.79 -5.82
C SER A 10 1.52 -16.97 -6.97
N TRP A 11 1.37 -15.65 -6.89
CA TRP A 11 1.93 -14.71 -7.87
C TRP A 11 2.14 -13.35 -7.21
N SER A 12 3.02 -12.53 -7.78
CA SER A 12 3.29 -11.18 -7.30
C SER A 12 3.53 -10.24 -8.47
N LEU A 13 3.03 -9.01 -8.35
CA LEU A 13 3.22 -7.95 -9.33
C LEU A 13 3.63 -6.66 -8.61
N SER A 14 4.67 -5.99 -9.13
CA SER A 14 5.06 -4.66 -8.68
C SER A 14 4.68 -3.64 -9.76
N LEU A 15 3.94 -2.60 -9.36
CA LEU A 15 3.58 -1.49 -10.23
C LEU A 15 4.19 -0.21 -9.67
N ASP A 16 4.66 0.66 -10.56
CA ASP A 16 4.99 2.03 -10.20
C ASP A 16 3.71 2.86 -10.08
N MET A 17 3.49 3.44 -8.90
CA MET A 17 2.32 4.26 -8.56
C MET A 17 2.68 5.73 -8.34
N SER A 18 3.93 6.14 -8.62
CA SER A 18 4.47 7.47 -8.31
C SER A 18 3.72 8.62 -9.02
N SER A 19 3.08 8.35 -10.15
CA SER A 19 2.29 9.33 -10.91
C SER A 19 0.89 9.57 -10.37
N LEU A 20 0.40 8.74 -9.43
CA LEU A 20 -0.93 8.87 -8.86
C LEU A 20 -1.00 10.02 -7.84
N GLN A 21 -2.19 10.59 -7.71
CA GLN A 21 -2.48 11.60 -6.69
C GLN A 21 -2.80 10.94 -5.34
N ASP A 22 -2.70 11.73 -4.27
CA ASP A 22 -3.07 11.29 -2.92
C ASP A 22 -4.57 10.96 -2.87
N GLY A 23 -4.92 9.99 -2.04
CA GLY A 23 -6.31 9.55 -1.88
C GLY A 23 -6.45 8.04 -1.75
N ALA A 24 -7.71 7.59 -1.76
CA ALA A 24 -8.06 6.18 -1.73
C ALA A 24 -7.73 5.52 -3.08
N ILE A 25 -7.11 4.33 -3.03
CA ILE A 25 -6.81 3.51 -4.20
C ILE A 25 -7.68 2.26 -4.15
N THR A 26 -8.38 1.98 -5.25
CA THR A 26 -9.13 0.73 -5.43
C THR A 26 -8.31 -0.23 -6.28
N LEU A 27 -8.01 -1.39 -5.72
CA LEU A 27 -7.36 -2.51 -6.39
C LEU A 27 -8.43 -3.48 -6.89
N SER A 28 -8.28 -3.97 -8.12
CA SER A 28 -9.15 -4.99 -8.71
C SER A 28 -8.30 -6.08 -9.34
N VAL A 29 -8.55 -7.32 -8.98
CA VAL A 29 -7.78 -8.48 -9.37
C VAL A 29 -8.71 -9.55 -9.94
N SER A 30 -8.44 -9.99 -11.15
CA SER A 30 -9.11 -11.10 -11.81
C SER A 30 -8.07 -11.97 -12.54
N GLY A 31 -8.46 -13.20 -12.86
CA GLY A 31 -7.59 -14.15 -13.54
C GLY A 31 -8.38 -15.13 -14.38
N THR A 32 -7.75 -15.64 -15.44
CA THR A 32 -8.30 -16.66 -16.34
C THR A 32 -7.25 -17.76 -16.51
N ASN A 33 -7.66 -19.03 -16.46
CA ASN A 33 -6.74 -20.15 -16.70
C ASN A 33 -6.68 -20.54 -18.20
N ASN A 34 -5.81 -21.49 -18.54
CA ASN A 34 -5.64 -21.98 -19.91
C ASN A 34 -6.87 -22.71 -20.50
N LEU A 35 -7.83 -23.09 -19.66
CA LEU A 35 -9.12 -23.67 -20.03
C LEU A 35 -10.23 -22.60 -20.15
N ALA A 36 -9.86 -21.32 -20.13
CA ALA A 36 -10.76 -20.17 -20.19
C ALA A 36 -11.73 -20.03 -19.00
N ALA A 37 -11.47 -20.72 -17.88
CA ALA A 37 -12.24 -20.49 -16.65
C ALA A 37 -11.81 -19.17 -16.00
N VAL A 38 -12.78 -18.32 -15.68
CA VAL A 38 -12.58 -17.00 -15.09
C VAL A 38 -12.81 -17.07 -13.58
N ALA A 39 -11.85 -16.55 -12.82
CA ALA A 39 -11.96 -16.43 -11.37
C ALA A 39 -12.85 -15.25 -10.97
N THR A 40 -13.49 -15.35 -9.79
CA THR A 40 -14.22 -14.21 -9.20
C THR A 40 -13.28 -13.04 -8.96
N THR A 41 -13.67 -11.85 -9.40
CA THR A 41 -12.91 -10.63 -9.17
C THR A 41 -12.88 -10.29 -7.69
N LEU A 42 -11.68 -10.00 -7.18
CA LEU A 42 -11.48 -9.45 -5.85
C LEU A 42 -11.19 -7.96 -5.96
N THR A 43 -11.88 -7.18 -5.13
CA THR A 43 -11.70 -5.72 -5.04
C THR A 43 -11.30 -5.36 -3.63
N ASP A 44 -10.28 -4.53 -3.48
CA ASP A 44 -9.86 -3.97 -2.18
C ASP A 44 -9.65 -2.47 -2.29
N SER A 45 -10.13 -1.73 -1.28
CA SER A 45 -10.00 -0.26 -1.18
C SER A 45 -9.32 0.15 0.13
N SER A 46 -8.67 -0.79 0.82
CA SER A 46 -7.99 -0.53 2.10
C SER A 46 -6.71 0.31 1.97
N VAL A 47 -6.24 0.52 0.74
CA VAL A 47 -4.99 1.22 0.45
C VAL A 47 -5.26 2.70 0.18
N SER A 48 -4.45 3.56 0.78
CA SER A 48 -4.44 4.99 0.47
C SER A 48 -3.02 5.52 0.30
N MET A 49 -2.88 6.52 -0.57
CA MET A 49 -1.63 7.20 -0.83
C MET A 49 -1.63 8.56 -0.13
N SER A 50 -0.58 8.84 0.62
CA SER A 50 -0.32 10.15 1.25
C SER A 50 1.14 10.53 1.05
N ARG A 51 1.37 11.69 0.44
CA ARG A 51 2.70 12.30 0.27
C ARG A 51 2.91 13.48 1.24
N LEU A 52 1.98 13.68 2.17
CA LEU A 52 2.10 14.72 3.19
C LEU A 52 3.27 14.40 4.12
N LYS A 53 4.16 15.38 4.32
CA LYS A 53 5.22 15.28 5.31
C LYS A 53 4.58 15.13 6.71
N PRO A 54 5.07 14.22 7.57
CA PRO A 54 4.57 14.11 8.94
C PRO A 54 4.74 15.44 9.69
N THR A 55 3.73 15.82 10.46
CA THR A 55 3.77 17.00 11.32
C THR A 55 4.09 16.58 12.76
N LEU A 56 5.14 17.17 13.34
CA LEU A 56 5.42 17.03 14.77
C LEU A 56 4.65 18.12 15.53
N THR A 57 3.71 17.73 16.39
CA THR A 57 2.87 18.67 17.15
C THR A 57 3.45 19.06 18.50
N GLY A 58 4.47 18.35 18.98
CA GLY A 58 5.16 18.71 20.21
C GLY A 58 6.23 17.70 20.60
N ALA A 59 7.08 18.12 21.53
CA ALA A 59 8.04 17.28 22.22
C ALA A 59 7.99 17.63 23.71
N THR A 60 8.03 16.62 24.57
CA THR A 60 8.05 16.83 26.02
C THR A 60 9.50 16.87 26.50
N PHE A 61 9.87 17.94 27.20
CA PHE A 61 11.15 18.04 27.89
C PHE A 61 10.94 17.70 29.36
N ASN A 62 11.58 16.64 29.86
CA ASN A 62 11.50 16.21 31.26
C ASN A 62 12.88 16.32 31.94
N PRO A 63 13.34 17.54 32.29
CA PRO A 63 14.62 17.72 32.97
C PRO A 63 14.52 17.23 34.42
N THR A 64 15.51 16.48 34.90
CA THR A 64 15.62 16.10 36.32
C THR A 64 16.17 17.24 37.19
N HIS A 65 16.83 18.24 36.60
CA HIS A 65 17.28 19.47 37.26
C HIS A 65 17.24 20.65 36.27
N GLN A 66 16.56 21.75 36.61
CA GLN A 66 16.73 23.02 35.89
C GLN A 66 18.03 23.70 36.36
N ALA A 67 18.84 24.20 35.43
CA ALA A 67 19.86 25.18 35.77
C ALA A 67 19.15 26.46 36.21
N ILE A 68 19.30 26.78 37.49
CA ILE A 68 18.84 28.03 38.09
C ILE A 68 19.63 29.15 37.42
N GLY A 69 18.94 29.96 36.63
CA GLY A 69 19.42 31.27 36.19
C GLY A 69 19.01 32.32 37.19
#